data_AF-A0A2S3QPL9-F1
#
_entry.id   AF-A0A2S3QPL9-F1
#
_cell.length_a   1.000
_cell.length_b   1.000
_cell.length_c   1.000
_cell.angle_alpha   90.00
_cell.angle_beta   90.00
_cell.angle_gamma   90.00
#
_symmetry.space_group_name_H-M   'P 1'
#
loop_
_entity.id
_entity.type
_entity.pdbx_description
1 polymer ?
#
loop_
_entity_poly.entity_id
_entity_poly.type
_entity_poly.pdbx_seq_one_letter_code
_entity_poly.pdbx_strand_id
1 'polypeptide(L)'
;MKLKFSLITILLVTSIQAREVIVYTYDSEKNHMFEVLNELMAKNGVKKEDFRFIKKKNPCEDIYKSALLHVCFKGEEAEPFIVRQDKRVLQNTFGQ
;
A
#
# COMPACT_ATOMS: atom_id res chain seq x y z
N MET A 1 20.57 -9.72 41.69
CA MET A 1 19.19 -9.70 41.16
C MET A 1 19.22 -9.02 39.80
N LYS A 2 19.37 -9.83 38.75
CA LYS A 2 19.45 -9.44 37.34
C LYS A 2 18.24 -10.08 36.66
N LEU A 3 17.75 -9.52 35.55
CA LEU A 3 16.66 -10.03 34.68
C LEU A 3 15.20 -9.74 35.09
N LYS A 4 14.79 -8.47 35.22
CA LYS A 4 13.34 -8.13 35.07
C LYS A 4 13.02 -6.94 34.15
N PHE A 5 14.03 -6.21 33.64
CA PHE A 5 13.80 -5.01 32.82
C PHE A 5 13.83 -5.22 31.30
N SER A 6 14.14 -6.44 30.81
CA SER A 6 14.35 -6.66 29.37
C SER A 6 13.09 -7.04 28.57
N LEU A 7 11.98 -7.38 29.23
CA LEU A 7 10.76 -7.84 28.53
C LEU A 7 9.87 -6.68 28.03
N ILE A 8 9.90 -5.53 28.71
CA ILE A 8 9.10 -4.35 28.32
C ILE A 8 9.69 -3.68 27.08
N THR A 9 11.02 -3.67 26.94
CA THR A 9 11.71 -3.10 25.77
C THR A 9 11.47 -3.89 24.49
N ILE A 10 11.20 -5.20 24.57
CA ILE A 10 10.92 -6.04 23.39
C ILE A 10 9.50 -5.76 22.84
N LEU A 11 8.54 -5.44 23.71
CA LEU A 11 7.15 -5.12 23.32
C LEU A 11 7.01 -3.75 22.61
N LEU A 12 7.95 -2.83 22.81
CA LEU A 12 7.96 -1.52 22.14
C LEU A 12 8.53 -1.55 20.71
N VAL A 13 9.28 -2.61 20.35
CA VAL A 13 9.87 -2.75 19.00
C VAL A 13 8.87 -3.40 18.03
N THR A 14 7.82 -4.05 18.51
CA THR A 14 6.88 -4.83 17.68
C THR A 14 5.70 -4.03 17.13
N SER A 15 5.51 -2.77 17.51
CA SER A 15 4.48 -1.90 16.92
C SER A 15 4.98 -1.04 15.76
N ILE A 16 6.06 -1.46 15.09
CA ILE A 16 6.34 -1.02 13.72
C ILE A 16 5.22 -1.61 12.86
N GLN A 17 4.06 -0.94 12.87
CA GLN A 17 3.01 -1.22 11.92
C GLN A 17 3.63 -0.97 10.55
N ALA A 18 3.86 -2.05 9.81
CA ALA A 18 4.15 -2.01 8.39
C ALA A 18 3.01 -1.21 7.74
N ARG A 19 3.23 0.09 7.59
CA ARG A 19 2.25 1.03 7.07
C ARG A 19 2.17 0.71 5.59
N GLU A 20 1.03 0.21 5.13
CA GLU A 20 0.82 0.00 3.71
C GLU A 20 0.98 1.36 3.00
N VAL A 21 2.02 1.53 2.19
CA VAL A 21 2.32 2.82 1.58
C VAL A 21 1.36 3.04 0.41
N ILE A 22 1.23 2.05 -0.49
CA ILE A 22 0.37 2.15 -1.68
C ILE A 22 -0.51 0.90 -1.82
N VAL A 23 -1.82 1.11 -2.02
CA VAL A 23 -2.80 0.04 -2.23
C VAL A 23 -3.46 0.20 -3.58
N TYR A 24 -3.37 -0.83 -4.41
CA TYR A 24 -4.07 -0.96 -5.68
C TYR A 24 -5.19 -1.99 -5.53
N THR A 25 -6.38 -1.66 -5.99
CA THR A 25 -7.56 -2.54 -5.91
C THR A 25 -8.22 -2.69 -7.26
N TYR A 26 -8.70 -3.89 -7.57
CA TYR A 26 -9.29 -4.19 -8.87
C TYR A 26 -10.36 -5.27 -8.77
N ASP A 27 -11.31 -5.32 -9.71
CA ASP A 27 -12.39 -6.31 -9.75
C ASP A 27 -12.22 -7.38 -10.84
N SER A 28 -11.54 -7.06 -11.94
CA SER A 28 -11.32 -7.98 -13.07
C SER A 28 -9.99 -8.74 -13.02
N GLU A 29 -9.99 -10.01 -13.41
CA GLU A 29 -8.77 -10.83 -13.57
C GLU A 29 -7.93 -10.44 -14.78
N LYS A 30 -8.55 -9.84 -15.80
CA LYS A 30 -7.87 -9.43 -17.03
C LYS A 30 -7.30 -8.02 -16.94
N ASN A 31 -7.18 -7.46 -15.75
CA ASN A 31 -6.71 -6.09 -15.61
C ASN A 31 -5.20 -6.04 -15.86
N HIS A 32 -4.81 -5.84 -17.12
CA HIS A 32 -3.42 -5.74 -17.57
C HIS A 32 -2.63 -4.62 -16.86
N MET A 33 -3.32 -3.64 -16.25
CA MET A 33 -2.65 -2.62 -15.45
C MET A 33 -1.89 -3.20 -14.25
N PHE A 34 -2.33 -4.33 -13.69
CA PHE A 34 -1.62 -4.99 -12.61
C PHE A 34 -0.19 -5.37 -13.02
N GLU A 35 -0.04 -6.06 -14.16
CA GLU A 35 1.26 -6.56 -14.62
C GLU A 35 2.19 -5.39 -14.96
N VAL A 36 1.66 -4.39 -15.67
CA VAL A 36 2.40 -3.18 -16.06
C VAL A 36 2.86 -2.40 -14.83
N LEU A 37 1.99 -2.16 -13.85
CA LEU A 37 2.35 -1.42 -12.64
C LEU A 37 3.34 -2.19 -11.78
N ASN A 38 3.16 -3.49 -11.63
CA ASN A 38 4.07 -4.32 -10.86
C ASN A 38 5.49 -4.33 -11.49
N GLU A 39 5.59 -4.40 -12.82
CA GLU A 39 6.86 -4.26 -13.51
C GLU A 39 7.48 -2.86 -13.35
N LEU A 40 6.69 -1.80 -13.50
CA LEU A 40 7.16 -0.43 -13.36
C LEU A 40 7.68 -0.16 -11.95
N MET A 41 6.97 -0.62 -10.92
CA MET A 41 7.41 -0.50 -9.53
C MET A 41 8.72 -1.23 -9.29
N ALA A 42 8.84 -2.46 -9.80
CA ALA A 42 10.08 -3.24 -9.70
C ALA A 42 11.26 -2.57 -10.43
N LYS A 43 11.03 -2.04 -11.64
CA LYS A 43 12.05 -1.31 -12.43
C LYS A 43 12.53 -0.03 -11.74
N ASN A 44 11.66 0.63 -10.98
CA ASN A 44 12.00 1.84 -10.22
C ASN A 44 12.51 1.54 -8.79
N GLY A 45 12.78 0.28 -8.45
CA GLY A 45 13.35 -0.10 -7.16
C GLY A 45 12.39 0.03 -5.97
N VAL A 46 11.08 0.13 -6.23
CA VAL A 46 10.06 0.17 -5.18
C VAL A 46 9.94 -1.23 -4.58
N LYS A 47 10.04 -1.33 -3.25
CA LYS A 47 10.00 -2.63 -2.60
C LYS A 47 8.58 -3.17 -2.58
N LYS A 48 8.44 -4.50 -2.65
CA LYS A 48 7.14 -5.19 -2.58
C LYS A 48 6.38 -4.97 -1.27
N GLU A 49 7.06 -4.52 -0.22
CA GLU A 49 6.45 -4.15 1.07
C GLU A 49 5.75 -2.78 1.03
N ASP A 50 6.13 -1.91 0.10
CA ASP A 50 5.59 -0.56 -0.04
C ASP A 50 4.33 -0.52 -0.92
N PHE A 51 4.00 -1.59 -1.64
CA PHE A 51 2.79 -1.63 -2.45
C PHE A 51 2.08 -2.98 -2.40
N ARG A 52 0.76 -2.97 -2.57
CA ARG A 52 -0.07 -4.18 -2.65
C ARG A 52 -1.10 -4.06 -3.75
N PHE A 53 -1.41 -5.20 -4.36
CA PHE A 53 -2.49 -5.37 -5.33
C PHE A 53 -3.53 -6.32 -4.75
N ILE A 54 -4.79 -5.90 -4.71
CA ILE A 54 -5.87 -6.64 -4.03
C ILE A 54 -7.10 -6.73 -4.93
N LYS A 55 -7.50 -7.96 -5.27
CA LYS A 55 -8.74 -8.21 -5.99
C LYS A 55 -9.94 -8.08 -5.06
N LYS A 56 -10.94 -7.26 -5.41
CA LYS A 56 -12.18 -7.05 -4.63
C LYS A 56 -13.38 -6.83 -5.54
N LYS A 57 -14.55 -7.27 -5.08
CA LYS A 57 -15.84 -7.01 -5.74
C LYS A 57 -16.16 -5.51 -5.85
N ASN A 58 -15.83 -4.75 -4.81
CA ASN A 58 -15.97 -3.29 -4.77
C ASN A 58 -14.58 -2.67 -4.58
N PRO A 59 -13.82 -2.44 -5.67
CA PRO A 59 -12.43 -2.00 -5.56
C PRO A 59 -12.32 -0.57 -5.03
N CYS A 60 -13.28 0.30 -5.32
CA CYS A 60 -13.24 1.72 -4.95
C CYS A 60 -13.78 2.04 -3.54
N GLU A 61 -13.94 1.02 -2.68
CA GLU A 61 -14.39 1.23 -1.31
C GLU A 61 -13.28 1.85 -0.45
N ASP A 62 -13.54 3.00 0.19
CA ASP A 62 -12.56 3.67 1.05
C ASP A 62 -12.45 2.99 2.42
N ILE A 63 -11.77 1.84 2.46
CA ILE A 63 -11.53 1.03 3.68
C ILE A 63 -10.05 0.95 4.07
N TYR A 64 -9.13 1.26 3.15
CA TYR A 64 -7.69 1.30 3.41
C TYR A 64 -7.27 2.63 4.02
N LYS A 65 -7.85 2.97 5.19
CA LYS A 65 -7.70 4.30 5.81
C LYS A 65 -6.26 4.66 6.17
N SER A 66 -5.44 3.66 6.42
CA SER A 66 -4.02 3.78 6.77
C SER A 66 -3.08 3.90 5.57
N ALA A 67 -3.58 3.67 4.35
CA ALA A 67 -2.77 3.74 3.14
C ALA A 67 -2.44 5.20 2.78
N LEU A 68 -1.21 5.46 2.31
CA LEU A 68 -0.83 6.80 1.82
C LEU A 68 -1.45 7.09 0.46
N LEU A 69 -1.59 6.05 -0.37
CA LEU A 69 -2.25 6.12 -1.67
C LEU A 69 -3.13 4.88 -1.86
N HIS A 70 -4.40 5.07 -2.19
CA HIS A 70 -5.29 3.99 -2.61
C HIS A 70 -5.84 4.33 -4.00
N VAL A 71 -5.49 3.49 -4.98
CA VAL A 71 -5.98 3.57 -6.36
C VAL A 71 -6.87 2.36 -6.63
N CYS A 72 -8.03 2.58 -7.25
CA CYS A 72 -8.91 1.51 -7.69
C CYS A 72 -9.05 1.49 -9.21
N PHE A 73 -9.28 0.30 -9.74
CA PHE A 73 -9.63 0.01 -11.12
C PHE A 73 -10.94 -0.79 -11.12
N LYS A 74 -11.93 -0.35 -11.89
CA LYS A 74 -13.26 -0.99 -11.94
C LYS A 74 -13.64 -1.34 -13.39
N GLY A 75 -13.53 -2.61 -13.76
CA GLY A 75 -13.66 -3.10 -15.14
C GLY A 75 -12.33 -3.53 -15.76
N GLU A 76 -12.37 -4.02 -16.99
CA GLU A 76 -11.20 -4.57 -17.71
C GLU A 76 -10.25 -3.48 -18.23
N GLU A 77 -10.77 -2.37 -18.74
CA GLU A 77 -10.02 -1.22 -19.28
C GLU A 77 -10.24 0.04 -18.44
N ALA A 78 -10.33 -0.13 -17.13
CA ALA A 78 -10.73 0.95 -16.24
C ALA A 78 -9.60 1.97 -16.05
N GLU A 79 -9.92 3.24 -16.25
CA GLU A 79 -9.06 4.32 -15.81
C GLU A 79 -8.84 4.25 -14.28
N PRO A 80 -7.62 4.56 -13.80
CA PRO A 80 -7.34 4.57 -12.38
C PRO A 80 -8.15 5.67 -11.69
N PHE A 81 -8.86 5.29 -10.63
CA PHE A 81 -9.52 6.26 -9.75
C PHE A 81 -8.80 6.32 -8.40
N ILE A 82 -8.46 7.54 -7.97
CA ILE A 82 -7.81 7.78 -6.68
C ILE A 82 -8.89 7.85 -5.60
N VAL A 83 -8.95 6.82 -4.75
CA VAL A 83 -9.89 6.76 -3.62
C VAL A 83 -9.35 7.59 -2.45
N ARG A 84 -8.04 7.52 -2.20
CA ARG A 84 -7.38 8.20 -1.09
C ARG A 84 -5.97 8.60 -1.47
N GLN A 85 -5.58 9.78 -1.02
CA GLN A 85 -4.23 10.30 -1.19
C GLN A 85 -3.86 11.20 0.00
N ASP A 86 -2.88 10.79 0.80
CA ASP A 86 -2.23 11.68 1.76
C ASP A 86 -1.12 12.46 1.06
N LYS A 87 -1.51 13.59 0.44
CA LYS A 87 -0.61 14.43 -0.36
C LYS A 87 0.61 14.90 0.44
N ARG A 88 0.45 15.20 1.73
CA ARG A 88 1.53 15.72 2.57
C ARG A 88 2.58 14.64 2.81
N VAL A 89 2.15 13.43 3.14
CA VAL A 89 3.09 12.33 3.36
C VAL A 89 3.73 11.91 2.04
N LEU A 90 2.96 11.81 0.95
CA LEU A 90 3.52 11.47 -0.37
C LEU A 90 4.57 12.47 -0.86
N GLN A 91 4.36 13.77 -0.67
CA GLN A 91 5.37 14.79 -0.99
C GLN A 91 6.64 14.62 -0.14
N ASN A 92 6.49 14.35 1.15
CA ASN A 92 7.65 14.11 2.03
C ASN A 92 8.38 12.79 1.73
N THR A 93 7.66 11.79 1.20
CA THR A 93 8.21 10.46 0.90
C THR A 93 8.84 10.38 -0.49
N PHE A 94 8.27 11.07 -1.49
CA PHE A 94 8.66 10.91 -2.91
C PHE A 94 9.02 12.22 -3.63
N GLY A 95 8.83 13.39 -3.01
CA GLY A 95 9.01 14.71 -3.65
C GLY A 95 10.44 15.27 -3.61
N GLN A 96 11.48 14.42 -3.62
CA GLN A 96 12.87 14.88 -3.80
C GLN A 96 13.23 15.02 -5.26
#